data_AF-A0A7H4MFI1-F1
#
_entry.id   AF-A0A7H4MFI1-F1
#
_cell.length_a   1.000
_cell.length_b   1.000
_cell.length_c   1.000
_cell.angle_alpha   90.00
_cell.angle_beta   90.00
_cell.angle_gamma   90.00
#
_symmetry.space_group_name_H-M   'P 1'
#
loop_
_entity.id
_entity.type
_entity.pdbx_description
1 polymer ?
#
loop_
_entity_poly.entity_id
_entity_poly.type
_entity_poly.pdbx_seq_one_letter_code
_entity_poly.pdbx_strand_id
1 'polypeptide(L)'
;MLSDRFFPRNRSVMAGFISLLNTAGFALMLWSPHNYYTDILAMIIFGATIGALTCFLGGLIAVDISSRKAAGAALGTIGIASYAGAGLGEFLTGIIIDKTAILENGKTLYDFSTLALFWVGTGLGSALLCFTTAAIVARRHAVERQTSFSS
;
A
#
# COMPACT_ATOMS: atom_id res chain seq x y z
N MET A 1 15.53 -15.10 6.33
CA MET A 1 16.43 -16.02 5.59
C MET A 1 16.14 -16.11 4.08
N LEU A 2 14.89 -16.01 3.58
CA LEU A 2 14.66 -15.86 2.12
C LEU A 2 14.82 -14.41 1.62
N SER A 3 14.49 -13.43 2.46
CA SER A 3 14.59 -11.99 2.14
C SER A 3 16.03 -11.46 2.02
N ASP A 4 17.02 -12.12 2.61
CA ASP A 4 18.41 -11.62 2.66
C ASP A 4 19.18 -11.88 1.36
N ARG A 5 18.68 -12.76 0.48
CA ARG A 5 19.43 -13.24 -0.69
C ARG A 5 19.04 -12.60 -2.02
N PHE A 6 17.86 -11.96 -2.12
CA PHE A 6 17.42 -11.35 -3.37
C PHE A 6 17.57 -9.83 -3.44
N PHE A 7 17.52 -9.08 -2.33
CA PHE A 7 17.68 -7.61 -2.36
C PHE A 7 18.36 -7.07 -1.10
N PRO A 8 19.71 -7.10 -1.03
CA PRO A 8 20.44 -6.75 0.19
C PRO A 8 20.44 -5.24 0.55
N ARG A 9 19.80 -4.35 -0.24
CA ARG A 9 20.06 -2.91 -0.09
C ARG A 9 18.97 -1.95 -0.57
N ASN A 10 17.69 -2.34 -0.56
CA ASN A 10 16.59 -1.40 -0.87
C ASN A 10 15.25 -1.89 -0.31
N ARG A 11 15.10 -1.90 1.02
CA ARG A 11 13.86 -2.29 1.71
C ARG A 11 12.65 -1.47 1.24
N SER A 12 12.87 -0.20 0.85
CA SER A 12 11.86 0.66 0.23
C SER A 12 11.41 0.21 -1.17
N VAL A 13 12.29 -0.37 -2.00
CA VAL A 13 11.91 -0.90 -3.33
C VAL A 13 11.05 -2.14 -3.20
N MET A 14 11.33 -2.98 -2.19
CA MET A 14 10.51 -4.15 -1.89
C MET A 14 9.11 -3.75 -1.41
N ALA A 15 9.00 -2.71 -0.56
CA ALA A 15 7.71 -2.15 -0.18
C ALA A 15 6.93 -1.60 -1.39
N GLY A 16 7.61 -0.96 -2.34
CA GLY A 16 7.00 -0.52 -3.60
C GLY A 16 6.48 -1.67 -4.47
N PHE A 17 7.24 -2.76 -4.59
CA PHE A 17 6.81 -3.95 -5.34
C PHE A 17 5.63 -4.66 -4.68
N ILE A 18 5.67 -4.81 -3.35
CA ILE A 18 4.56 -5.38 -2.56
C ILE A 18 3.31 -4.47 -2.69
N SER A 19 3.47 -3.15 -2.68
CA SER A 19 2.36 -2.21 -2.89
C SER A 19 1.73 -2.36 -4.29
N LEU A 20 2.54 -2.49 -5.35
CA LEU A 20 2.03 -2.79 -6.69
C LEU A 20 1.29 -4.12 -6.75
N LEU A 21 1.84 -5.17 -6.13
CA LEU A 21 1.21 -6.47 -6.09
C LEU A 21 -0.14 -6.43 -5.33
N ASN A 22 -0.24 -5.58 -4.31
CA ASN A 22 -1.47 -5.36 -3.56
C ASN A 22 -2.54 -4.70 -4.44
N THR A 23 -2.17 -3.64 -5.16
CA THR A 23 -3.07 -2.96 -6.10
C THR A 23 -3.48 -3.88 -7.24
N ALA A 24 -2.57 -4.71 -7.75
CA ALA A 24 -2.86 -5.71 -8.77
C ALA A 24 -3.82 -6.80 -8.24
N GLY A 25 -3.63 -7.28 -7.02
CA GLY A 25 -4.55 -8.23 -6.36
C GLY A 25 -5.94 -7.65 -6.15
N PHE A 26 -6.03 -6.38 -5.75
CA PHE A 26 -7.29 -5.67 -5.62
C PHE A 26 -7.99 -5.45 -6.97
N ALA A 27 -7.24 -5.04 -8.00
CA ALA A 27 -7.75 -4.89 -9.36
C ALA A 27 -8.21 -6.22 -9.96
N LEU A 28 -7.48 -7.31 -9.70
CA LEU A 28 -7.89 -8.68 -10.08
C LEU A 28 -9.19 -9.07 -9.39
N MET A 29 -9.35 -8.80 -8.10
CA MET A 29 -10.60 -9.08 -7.38
C MET A 29 -11.81 -8.35 -7.98
N LEU A 30 -11.57 -7.22 -8.65
CA LEU A 30 -12.63 -6.33 -9.14
C LEU A 30 -12.97 -6.55 -10.62
N TRP A 31 -11.98 -6.82 -11.46
CA TRP A 31 -12.15 -7.04 -12.91
C TRP A 31 -12.03 -8.48 -13.37
N SER A 32 -11.65 -9.43 -12.49
CA SER A 32 -11.63 -10.84 -12.86
C SER A 32 -13.06 -11.35 -13.12
N PRO A 33 -13.25 -12.23 -14.12
CA PRO A 33 -14.51 -12.94 -14.28
C PRO A 33 -14.89 -13.62 -12.96
N HIS A 34 -16.13 -13.39 -12.51
CA HIS A 34 -16.65 -13.94 -11.26
C HIS A 34 -16.70 -15.47 -11.33
N ASN A 35 -15.64 -16.10 -10.87
CA ASN A 35 -15.53 -17.52 -10.70
C ASN A 35 -14.99 -17.77 -9.28
N TYR A 36 -15.59 -18.72 -8.58
CA TYR A 36 -15.29 -18.96 -7.17
C TYR A 36 -13.79 -19.13 -6.88
N TYR A 37 -13.06 -19.77 -7.81
CA TYR A 37 -11.62 -19.98 -7.69
C TYR A 37 -10.78 -18.73 -7.89
N THR A 38 -11.16 -17.85 -8.82
CA THR A 38 -10.40 -16.62 -9.10
C THR A 38 -10.57 -15.61 -7.97
N ASP A 39 -11.75 -15.56 -7.36
CA ASP A 39 -12.05 -14.65 -6.26
C ASP A 39 -11.29 -15.06 -5.00
N ILE A 40 -11.26 -16.37 -4.69
CA ILE A 40 -10.45 -16.91 -3.58
C ILE A 40 -8.97 -16.60 -3.79
N LEU A 41 -8.45 -16.83 -5.01
CA LEU A 41 -7.05 -16.56 -5.32
C LEU A 41 -6.73 -15.06 -5.16
N ALA A 42 -7.61 -14.19 -5.66
CA ALA A 42 -7.46 -12.74 -5.53
C ALA A 42 -7.48 -12.30 -4.06
N MET A 43 -8.38 -12.84 -3.24
CA MET A 43 -8.43 -12.56 -1.79
C MET A 43 -7.17 -13.04 -1.06
N ILE A 44 -6.62 -14.21 -1.42
CA ILE A 44 -5.36 -14.70 -0.85
C ILE A 44 -4.21 -13.77 -1.21
N ILE A 45 -4.08 -13.38 -2.49
CA ILE A 45 -3.02 -12.48 -2.95
C ILE A 45 -3.15 -11.12 -2.27
N PHE A 46 -4.34 -10.54 -2.28
CA PHE A 46 -4.61 -9.24 -1.65
C PHE A 46 -4.34 -9.28 -0.13
N GLY A 47 -4.92 -10.24 0.58
CA GLY A 47 -4.77 -10.38 2.03
C GLY A 47 -3.34 -10.66 2.46
N ALA A 48 -2.64 -11.57 1.77
CA ALA A 48 -1.23 -11.87 2.05
C ALA A 48 -0.35 -10.64 1.83
N THR A 49 -0.68 -9.82 0.82
CA THR A 49 0.10 -8.63 0.47
C THR A 49 -0.14 -7.48 1.44
N ILE A 50 -1.37 -7.26 1.94
CA ILE A 50 -1.66 -6.30 3.03
C ILE A 50 -0.87 -6.66 4.29
N GLY A 51 -0.89 -7.95 4.66
CA GLY A 51 -0.16 -8.45 5.84
C GLY A 51 1.34 -8.21 5.69
N ALA A 52 1.92 -8.55 4.53
CA ALA A 52 3.32 -8.29 4.23
C ALA A 52 3.64 -6.79 4.27
N LEU A 53 2.83 -5.94 3.63
CA LEU A 53 3.04 -4.50 3.57
C LEU A 53 3.03 -3.88 4.97
N THR A 54 2.09 -4.28 5.82
CA THR A 54 1.97 -3.78 7.21
C THR A 54 3.21 -4.15 8.03
N CYS A 55 3.68 -5.39 7.91
CA CYS A 55 4.88 -5.86 8.60
C CYS A 55 6.16 -5.17 8.09
N PHE A 56 6.26 -4.90 6.78
CA PHE A 56 7.43 -4.23 6.22
C PHE A 56 7.45 -2.74 6.54
N LEU A 57 6.32 -2.04 6.37
CA LEU A 57 6.22 -0.60 6.56
C LEU A 57 6.25 -0.23 8.05
N GLY A 58 5.44 -0.93 8.87
CA GLY A 58 5.39 -0.73 10.31
C GLY A 58 6.59 -1.34 11.02
N GLY A 59 6.99 -2.56 10.68
CA GLY A 59 8.09 -3.25 11.35
C GLY A 59 9.45 -2.80 10.85
N LEU A 60 9.87 -3.28 9.67
CA LEU A 60 11.26 -3.16 9.23
C LEU A 60 11.66 -1.72 8.85
N ILE A 61 10.85 -1.02 8.07
CA ILE A 61 11.24 0.29 7.52
C ILE A 61 11.22 1.37 8.61
N ALA A 62 10.23 1.34 9.50
CA ALA A 62 10.14 2.30 10.61
C ALA A 62 11.36 2.20 11.54
N VAL A 63 11.76 0.99 11.92
CA VAL A 63 12.91 0.78 12.83
C VAL A 63 14.26 1.02 12.15
N ASP A 64 14.34 0.88 10.81
CA ASP A 64 15.56 1.18 10.07
C ASP A 64 15.83 2.68 9.93
N ILE A 65 14.77 3.49 9.78
CA ILE A 65 14.90 4.95 9.60
C ILE A 65 15.08 5.66 10.95
N SER A 66 14.51 5.10 12.01
CA SER A 66 14.51 5.72 13.34
C SER A 66 15.67 5.23 14.21
N SER A 67 16.14 6.10 15.11
CA SER A 67 17.11 5.69 16.14
C SER A 67 16.49 4.63 17.07
N ARG A 68 17.30 3.70 17.61
CA ARG A 68 16.83 2.63 18.52
C ARG A 68 15.98 3.14 19.70
N LYS A 69 16.19 4.38 20.15
CA LYS A 69 15.41 5.02 21.22
C LYS A 69 14.09 5.63 20.75
N ALA A 70 13.95 5.93 19.46
CA ALA A 70 12.80 6.61 18.85
C ALA A 70 11.91 5.67 18.01
N ALA A 71 12.34 4.42 17.82
CA ALA A 71 11.63 3.44 17.00
C ALA A 71 10.20 3.16 17.47
N GLY A 72 9.96 3.07 18.78
CA GLY A 72 8.62 2.90 19.33
C GLY A 72 7.70 4.09 19.05
N ALA A 73 8.23 5.32 19.12
CA ALA A 73 7.47 6.53 18.80
C ALA A 73 7.15 6.60 17.30
N ALA A 74 8.11 6.28 16.43
CA ALA A 74 7.89 6.21 14.99
C ALA A 74 6.79 5.19 14.62
N LEU A 75 6.87 3.97 15.18
CA LEU A 75 5.84 2.95 14.98
C LEU A 75 4.46 3.40 15.46
N GLY A 76 4.39 4.03 16.63
CA GLY A 76 3.14 4.59 17.17
C GLY A 76 2.52 5.64 16.25
N THR A 77 3.32 6.56 15.70
CA THR A 77 2.81 7.58 14.76
C THR A 77 2.27 6.98 13.47
N ILE A 78 2.90 5.93 12.94
CA ILE A 78 2.41 5.20 11.76
C ILE A 78 1.06 4.54 12.07
N GLY A 79 0.90 3.97 13.27
CA GLY A 79 -0.37 3.39 13.71
C GLY A 79 -1.51 4.41 13.77
N ILE A 80 -1.27 5.57 14.39
CA ILE A 80 -2.28 6.65 14.47
C ILE A 80 -2.66 7.15 13.07
N ALA A 81 -1.66 7.38 12.21
CA ALA A 81 -1.90 7.79 10.82
C ALA A 81 -2.70 6.74 10.04
N SER A 82 -2.45 5.44 10.28
CA SER A 82 -3.16 4.34 9.62
C SER A 82 -4.64 4.29 10.01
N TYR A 83 -4.97 4.44 11.29
CA TYR A 83 -6.36 4.49 11.73
C TYR A 83 -7.10 5.73 11.24
N ALA A 84 -6.44 6.90 11.24
CA ALA A 84 -7.00 8.12 10.67
C ALA A 84 -7.28 7.96 9.16
N GLY A 85 -6.35 7.34 8.43
CA GLY A 85 -6.51 7.04 7.02
C GLY A 85 -7.64 6.05 6.73
N ALA A 86 -7.76 4.99 7.55
CA ALA A 86 -8.87 4.03 7.44
C ALA A 86 -10.23 4.71 7.63
N GLY A 87 -10.39 5.50 8.69
CA GLY A 87 -11.64 6.22 8.94
C GLY A 87 -11.99 7.24 7.86
N LEU A 88 -10.98 7.95 7.32
CA LEU A 88 -11.19 8.87 6.20
C LEU A 88 -11.58 8.11 4.92
N GLY A 89 -10.94 6.96 4.64
CA GLY A 89 -11.25 6.11 3.49
C GLY A 89 -12.68 5.56 3.54
N GLU A 90 -13.15 5.14 4.72
CA GLU A 90 -14.53 4.72 4.95
C GLU A 90 -15.51 5.89 4.75
N PHE A 91 -15.19 7.07 5.26
CA PHE A 91 -16.02 8.27 5.07
C PHE A 91 -16.14 8.68 3.60
N LEU A 92 -15.03 8.71 2.85
CA LEU A 92 -15.04 9.00 1.41
C LEU A 92 -15.81 7.94 0.63
N THR A 93 -15.63 6.66 0.97
CA THR A 93 -16.41 5.55 0.40
C THR A 93 -17.91 5.78 0.63
N GLY A 94 -18.32 6.19 1.83
CA GLY A 94 -19.70 6.53 2.15
C GLY A 94 -20.27 7.66 1.29
N ILE A 95 -19.52 8.75 1.08
CA ILE A 95 -19.95 9.86 0.21
C ILE A 95 -20.09 9.41 -1.25
N ILE A 96 -19.15 8.61 -1.74
CA ILE A 96 -19.17 8.11 -3.13
C ILE A 96 -20.39 7.22 -3.36
N ILE A 97 -20.69 6.34 -2.40
CA ILE A 97 -21.87 5.48 -2.43
C ILE A 97 -23.15 6.33 -2.45
N ASP A 98 -23.28 7.30 -1.54
CA ASP A 98 -24.45 8.17 -1.43
C ASP A 98 -24.72 8.99 -2.71
N LYS A 99 -23.65 9.52 -3.34
CA LYS A 99 -23.77 10.30 -4.59
C LYS A 99 -24.02 9.46 -5.84
N THR A 100 -23.70 8.17 -5.81
CA THR A 100 -23.85 7.26 -6.95
C THR A 100 -25.13 6.41 -6.85
N ALA A 101 -25.91 6.60 -5.78
CA ALA A 101 -27.21 5.94 -5.60
C ALA A 101 -28.27 6.62 -6.49
N ILE A 102 -28.52 6.08 -7.68
CA ILE A 102 -29.63 6.52 -8.53
C ILE A 102 -30.80 5.57 -8.27
N LEU A 103 -31.93 6.10 -7.78
CA LEU A 103 -33.18 5.36 -7.67
C LEU A 103 -33.86 5.30 -9.05
N GLU A 104 -33.69 4.19 -9.76
CA GLU A 104 -34.56 3.86 -10.90
C GLU A 104 -35.50 2.70 -10.52
N ASN A 105 -36.81 2.93 -10.67
CA ASN A 105 -37.85 1.88 -10.56
C ASN A 105 -37.84 1.03 -9.27
N GLY A 106 -37.53 1.62 -8.12
CA GLY A 106 -37.56 0.91 -6.83
C GLY A 106 -36.40 -0.08 -6.61
N LYS A 107 -35.39 -0.08 -7.48
CA LYS A 107 -34.10 -0.76 -7.27
C LYS A 107 -32.98 0.28 -7.25
N THR A 108 -32.25 0.31 -6.15
CA THR A 108 -31.03 1.11 -6.01
C THR A 108 -29.94 0.53 -6.92
N LEU A 109 -29.72 1.15 -8.09
CA LEU A 109 -28.58 0.82 -8.94
C LEU A 109 -27.37 1.60 -8.42
N TYR A 110 -26.46 0.88 -7.77
CA TYR A 110 -25.17 1.40 -7.35
C TYR A 110 -24.13 1.15 -8.44
N ASP A 111 -23.54 2.21 -8.99
CA ASP A 111 -22.38 2.07 -9.86
C ASP A 111 -21.10 1.92 -9.02
N PHE A 112 -20.79 0.67 -8.67
CA PHE A 112 -19.58 0.31 -7.94
C PHE A 112 -18.29 0.54 -8.74
N SER A 113 -18.38 0.84 -10.04
CA SER A 113 -17.22 1.14 -10.89
C SER A 113 -16.49 2.40 -10.42
N THR A 114 -17.22 3.42 -9.98
CA THR A 114 -16.63 4.67 -9.46
C THR A 114 -15.85 4.41 -8.17
N LEU A 115 -16.42 3.59 -7.28
CA LEU A 115 -15.77 3.18 -6.05
C LEU A 115 -14.49 2.37 -6.32
N ALA A 116 -14.58 1.43 -7.26
CA ALA A 116 -13.46 0.60 -7.68
C ALA A 116 -12.30 1.42 -8.24
N LEU A 117 -12.59 2.34 -9.16
CA LEU A 117 -11.61 3.25 -9.74
C LEU A 117 -10.95 4.13 -8.68
N PHE A 118 -11.73 4.61 -7.69
CA PHE A 118 -11.20 5.38 -6.58
C PHE A 118 -10.17 4.59 -5.75
N TRP A 119 -10.50 3.36 -5.35
CA TRP A 119 -9.60 2.52 -4.54
C TRP A 119 -8.38 2.03 -5.32
N VAL A 120 -8.56 1.62 -6.58
CA VAL A 120 -7.44 1.24 -7.46
C VAL A 120 -6.54 2.44 -7.73
N GLY A 121 -7.12 3.62 -8.02
CA GLY A 121 -6.37 4.85 -8.24
C GLY A 121 -5.58 5.30 -7.01
N THR A 122 -6.18 5.20 -5.82
CA THR A 122 -5.51 5.48 -4.54
C THR A 122 -4.39 4.48 -4.28
N GLY A 123 -4.61 3.19 -4.56
CA GLY A 123 -3.59 2.15 -4.47
C GLY A 123 -2.40 2.41 -5.40
N LEU A 124 -2.67 2.80 -6.64
CA LEU A 124 -1.62 3.16 -7.61
C LEU A 124 -0.86 4.43 -7.18
N GLY A 125 -1.56 5.43 -6.64
CA GLY A 125 -0.94 6.62 -6.04
C GLY A 125 -0.01 6.27 -4.88
N SER A 126 -0.43 5.34 -4.00
CA SER A 126 0.41 4.83 -2.91
C SER A 126 1.66 4.11 -3.43
N ALA A 127 1.52 3.28 -4.46
CA ALA A 127 2.66 2.62 -5.10
C ALA A 127 3.64 3.64 -5.69
N LEU A 128 3.14 4.68 -6.38
CA LEU A 128 3.97 5.77 -6.92
C LEU A 128 4.75 6.50 -5.82
N LEU A 129 4.11 6.83 -4.70
CA LEU A 129 4.77 7.45 -3.54
C LEU A 129 5.83 6.52 -2.92
N CYS A 130 5.59 5.22 -2.87
CA CYS A 130 6.61 4.25 -2.45
C CYS A 130 7.81 4.24 -3.40
N PHE A 131 7.59 4.33 -4.72
CA PHE A 131 8.69 4.43 -5.68
C PHE A 131 9.46 5.74 -5.57
N THR A 132 8.79 6.87 -5.39
CA THR A 132 9.48 8.16 -5.25
C THR A 132 10.32 8.22 -3.97
N THR A 133 9.79 7.74 -2.85
CA THR A 133 10.54 7.64 -1.59
C THR A 133 11.71 6.67 -1.71
N ALA A 134 11.51 5.52 -2.36
CA ALA A 134 12.61 4.58 -2.65
C ALA A 134 13.70 5.22 -3.53
N ALA A 135 13.33 6.00 -4.54
CA ALA A 135 14.29 6.71 -5.39
C ALA A 135 15.07 7.78 -4.62
N ILE A 136 14.41 8.52 -3.72
CA ILE A 136 15.05 9.53 -2.86
C ILE A 136 16.05 8.86 -1.90
N VAL A 137 15.64 7.76 -1.26
CA VAL A 137 16.50 6.99 -0.34
C VAL A 137 17.71 6.39 -1.09
N ALA A 138 17.49 5.84 -2.29
CA ALA A 138 18.57 5.33 -3.13
C ALA A 138 19.58 6.42 -3.52
N ARG A 139 19.12 7.65 -3.80
CA ARG A 139 20.00 8.80 -4.07
C ARG A 139 20.81 9.19 -2.84
N ARG A 140 20.22 9.23 -1.65
CA ARG A 140 20.94 9.56 -0.40
C ARG A 140 22.07 8.57 -0.10
N HIS A 141 21.82 7.27 -0.24
CA HIS A 141 22.84 6.24 -0.05
C HIS A 141 23.95 6.24 -1.12
N ALA A 142 23.72 6.84 -2.28
CA ALA A 142 24.76 7.04 -3.29
C ALA A 142 25.67 8.23 -2.92
N VAL A 143 25.09 9.31 -2.42
CA VAL A 143 25.81 10.52 -1.96
C VAL A 143 26.68 10.21 -0.73
N GLU A 144 26.14 9.52 0.28
CA GLU A 144 26.90 9.13 1.49
C GLU A 144 28.13 8.27 1.16
N ARG A 145 28.00 7.35 0.20
CA ARG A 145 29.12 6.50 -0.25
C ARG A 145 30.22 7.29 -0.97
N GLN A 146 29.88 8.38 -1.65
CA GLN A 146 30.89 9.25 -2.27
C GLN A 146 31.67 10.05 -1.22
N THR A 147 30.99 10.55 -0.18
CA THR A 147 31.64 11.31 0.90
C THR A 147 32.54 10.45 1.79
N SER A 148 32.26 9.16 1.96
CA SER A 148 33.13 8.25 2.74
C SER A 148 34.38 7.80 1.98
N PHE A 149 34.44 7.99 0.66
CA PHE A 149 35.60 7.63 -0.16
C PHE A 149 36.55 8.83 -0.38
N SER A 150 36.14 10.04 0.02
CA SER A 150 36.93 11.27 -0.10
C SER A 150 37.56 11.75 1.23
N SER A 151 37.41 10.98 2.31
CA SER A 151 38.02 11.22 3.63
C SER A 151 38.94 10.06 3.98
#